data_AF-A0A2G9S5Z6-F1
#
_entry.id   AF-A0A2G9S5Z6-F1
#
_cell.length_a   1.000
_cell.length_b   1.000
_cell.length_c   1.000
_cell.angle_alpha   90.00
_cell.angle_beta   90.00
_cell.angle_gamma   90.00
#
_symmetry.space_group_name_H-M   'P 1'
#
loop_
_entity.id
_entity.type
_entity.pdbx_description
1 polymer ?
#
loop_
_entity_poly.entity_id
_entity_poly.type
_entity_poly.pdbx_seq_one_letter_code
_entity_poly.pdbx_strand_id
1 'polypeptide(L)'
;ILDDGQSPKHGPRSPFEWSTQQVTNWLMSLNLEHCVTEFTEHNINGELLLQLDSSKLKALGVNSQDRLLIRKKIKDMRVTVEKLRKANGKMEKQKERLRKMEHDQQVRRSRREDDMPTDGARSTPEP
;
A
#
# COMPACT_ATOMS: atom_id res chain seq x y z
N ILE A 1 3.48 -27.80 8.18
CA ILE A 1 4.23 -26.52 8.23
C ILE A 1 4.25 -26.01 6.81
N LEU A 2 3.43 -25.00 6.50
CA LEU A 2 3.49 -24.28 5.23
C LEU A 2 3.67 -22.81 5.60
N ASP A 3 4.92 -22.54 5.95
CA ASP A 3 5.54 -21.22 5.82
C ASP A 3 5.85 -20.99 4.32
N ASP A 4 6.15 -19.76 3.92
CA ASP A 4 6.39 -19.31 2.54
C ASP A 4 5.16 -19.10 1.62
N GLY A 5 4.26 -18.24 2.07
CA GLY A 5 3.42 -17.44 1.17
C GLY A 5 3.77 -15.97 1.34
N GLN A 6 4.81 -15.49 0.65
CA GLN A 6 5.11 -14.06 0.52
C GLN A 6 3.85 -13.32 0.07
N SER A 7 3.10 -12.81 1.05
CA SER A 7 2.04 -11.84 0.81
C SER A 7 2.69 -10.67 0.07
N PRO A 8 2.11 -10.15 -1.02
CA PRO A 8 2.71 -9.04 -1.75
C PRO A 8 2.91 -7.89 -0.77
N LYS A 9 4.16 -7.67 -0.33
CA LYS A 9 4.54 -6.59 0.59
C LYS A 9 4.45 -5.22 -0.06
N HIS A 10 3.74 -5.09 -1.18
CA HIS A 10 3.51 -3.85 -1.87
C HIS A 10 2.39 -3.10 -1.17
N GLY A 11 2.71 -2.59 0.02
CA GLY A 11 2.18 -1.29 0.41
C GLY A 11 2.46 -0.25 -0.69
N PRO A 12 1.90 0.96 -0.59
CA PRO A 12 2.13 1.99 -1.60
C PRO A 12 3.64 2.11 -1.86
N ARG A 13 4.09 1.76 -3.08
CA ARG A 13 5.52 1.76 -3.43
C ARG A 13 6.08 3.12 -3.06
N SER A 14 7.15 3.09 -2.26
CA SER A 14 7.80 4.32 -1.84
C SER A 14 8.18 5.11 -3.09
N PRO A 15 8.04 6.44 -3.10
CA PRO A 15 8.58 7.28 -4.16
C PRO A 15 10.06 7.05 -4.40
N PHE A 16 10.78 6.48 -3.42
CA PHE A 16 12.17 6.06 -3.56
C PHE A 16 12.37 4.91 -4.56
N GLU A 17 11.38 4.03 -4.70
CA GLU A 17 11.41 2.83 -5.57
C GLU A 17 10.76 3.08 -6.94
N TRP A 18 10.46 4.35 -7.26
CA TRP A 18 9.85 4.66 -8.54
C TRP A 18 10.86 4.51 -9.67
N SER A 19 10.46 3.80 -10.71
CA SER A 19 11.13 3.82 -12.01
C SER A 19 10.96 5.20 -12.68
N THR A 20 11.81 5.49 -13.66
CA THR A 20 11.69 6.69 -14.51
C THR A 20 10.27 6.82 -15.08
N GLN A 21 9.66 5.72 -15.53
CA GLN A 21 8.27 5.72 -16.04
C GLN A 21 7.23 6.12 -14.99
N GLN A 22 7.43 5.76 -13.72
CA GLN A 22 6.51 6.19 -12.67
C GLN A 22 6.67 7.68 -12.37
N VAL A 23 7.90 8.20 -12.48
CA VAL A 23 8.17 9.65 -12.37
C VAL A 23 7.53 10.43 -13.52
N THR A 24 7.60 9.93 -14.76
CA THR A 24 6.96 10.59 -15.92
C THR A 24 5.45 10.63 -15.77
N ASN A 25 4.82 9.51 -15.40
CA ASN A 25 3.37 9.46 -15.14
C ASN A 25 2.97 10.43 -14.02
N TRP A 26 3.81 10.58 -12.99
CA TRP A 26 3.59 11.55 -11.93
C TRP A 26 3.66 13.00 -12.47
N LEU A 27 4.65 13.35 -13.29
CA LEU A 27 4.72 14.67 -13.93
C LEU A 27 3.48 14.94 -14.81
N MET A 28 3.02 13.96 -15.58
CA MET A 28 1.79 14.07 -16.38
C MET A 28 0.57 14.37 -15.50
N SER A 29 0.44 13.71 -14.35
CA SER A 29 -0.65 13.98 -13.39
C SER A 29 -0.61 15.38 -12.76
N LEU A 30 0.54 16.06 -12.85
CA LEU A 30 0.74 17.43 -12.40
C LEU A 30 0.59 18.45 -13.53
N ASN A 31 0.21 18.00 -14.73
CA ASN A 31 0.18 18.82 -15.95
C ASN A 31 1.58 19.37 -16.33
N LEU A 32 2.64 18.65 -15.98
CA LEU A 32 4.05 18.98 -16.28
C LEU A 32 4.60 18.11 -17.41
N GLU A 33 3.77 17.81 -18.42
CA GLU A 33 4.11 16.93 -19.54
C GLU A 33 5.31 17.46 -20.33
N HIS A 34 5.49 18.79 -20.39
CA HIS A 34 6.64 19.40 -21.02
C HIS A 34 7.96 19.14 -20.29
N CYS A 35 7.95 18.78 -19.00
CA CYS A 35 9.16 18.38 -18.26
C CYS A 35 9.47 16.89 -18.41
N VAL A 36 8.56 16.08 -18.97
CA VAL A 36 8.72 14.63 -19.07
C VAL A 36 9.93 14.27 -19.93
N THR A 37 10.15 15.02 -21.01
CA THR A 37 11.27 14.79 -21.93
C THR A 37 12.60 14.88 -21.20
N GLU A 38 12.89 16.00 -20.53
CA GLU A 38 14.15 16.21 -19.82
C GLU A 38 14.30 15.22 -18.65
N PHE A 39 13.21 14.91 -17.93
CA PHE A 39 13.29 13.94 -16.85
C PHE A 39 13.57 12.51 -17.35
N THR A 40 13.09 12.15 -18.54
CA THR A 40 13.33 10.84 -19.14
C THR A 40 14.74 10.73 -19.71
N GLU A 41 15.20 11.76 -20.42
CA GLU A 41 16.56 11.84 -20.97
C GLU A 41 17.61 11.76 -19.87
N HIS A 42 17.38 12.46 -18.76
CA HIS A 42 18.24 12.41 -17.58
C HIS A 42 17.99 11.21 -16.66
N ASN A 43 17.12 10.27 -17.06
CA ASN A 43 16.79 9.05 -16.31
C ASN A 43 16.43 9.33 -14.84
N ILE A 44 15.63 10.37 -14.62
CA ILE A 44 15.21 10.78 -13.28
C ILE A 44 14.23 9.73 -12.73
N ASN A 45 14.77 8.84 -11.89
CA ASN A 45 14.01 7.87 -11.12
C ASN A 45 13.54 8.46 -9.79
N GLY A 46 12.84 7.65 -8.99
CA GLY A 46 12.29 8.04 -7.70
C GLY A 46 13.31 8.57 -6.69
N GLU A 47 14.47 7.93 -6.61
CA GLU A 47 15.57 8.36 -5.75
C GLU A 47 16.09 9.74 -6.19
N LEU A 48 16.36 9.93 -7.48
CA LEU A 48 16.83 11.21 -8.03
C LEU A 48 15.78 12.30 -7.87
N LEU A 49 14.50 12.00 -8.12
CA LEU A 49 13.38 12.91 -7.94
C LEU A 49 13.34 13.48 -6.52
N LEU A 50 13.51 12.63 -5.50
CA LEU A 50 13.53 13.03 -4.09
C LEU A 50 14.78 13.85 -3.70
N GLN A 51 15.83 13.83 -4.53
CA GLN A 51 17.07 14.58 -4.36
C GLN A 51 17.15 15.84 -5.24
N LEU A 52 16.11 16.14 -6.02
CA LEU A 52 16.07 17.34 -6.85
C LEU A 52 15.99 18.60 -5.99
N ASP A 53 16.87 19.54 -6.29
CA ASP A 53 16.93 20.86 -5.69
C ASP A 53 16.70 21.95 -6.77
N SER A 54 16.74 23.22 -6.36
CA SER A 54 16.52 24.34 -7.28
C SER A 54 17.55 24.43 -8.42
N SER A 55 18.78 24.01 -8.15
CA SER A 55 19.90 24.05 -9.09
C SER A 55 19.81 22.89 -10.07
N LYS A 56 19.53 21.67 -9.60
CA LYS A 56 19.33 20.49 -10.44
C LYS A 56 18.13 20.67 -11.37
N LEU A 57 17.00 21.16 -10.86
CA LEU A 57 15.84 21.44 -11.72
C LEU A 57 16.15 22.54 -12.76
N LYS A 58 16.97 23.54 -12.41
CA LYS A 58 17.42 24.55 -13.38
C LYS A 58 18.30 23.94 -14.47
N ALA A 59 19.19 23.01 -14.10
CA ALA A 59 20.07 22.31 -15.05
C ALA A 59 19.26 21.41 -16.01
N LEU A 60 18.13 20.88 -15.56
CA LEU A 60 17.16 20.14 -16.38
C LEU A 60 16.28 21.05 -17.26
N GLY A 61 16.58 22.35 -17.38
CA GLY A 61 15.79 23.27 -18.21
C GLY A 61 14.42 23.67 -17.63
N VAL A 62 14.10 23.27 -16.40
CA VAL A 62 12.78 23.55 -15.80
C VAL A 62 12.63 25.03 -15.44
N ASN A 63 11.52 25.64 -15.86
CA ASN A 63 11.24 27.05 -15.57
C ASN A 63 11.02 27.32 -14.07
N SER A 64 10.95 28.60 -13.68
CA SER A 64 10.85 28.96 -12.27
C SER A 64 9.54 28.57 -11.59
N GLN A 65 8.42 28.57 -12.31
CA GLN A 65 7.11 28.25 -11.75
C GLN A 65 7.01 26.75 -11.47
N ASP A 66 7.41 25.92 -12.43
CA ASP A 66 7.36 24.47 -12.29
C ASP A 66 8.33 23.97 -11.24
N ARG A 67 9.51 24.62 -11.11
CA ARG A 67 10.44 24.34 -10.00
C ARG A 67 9.79 24.48 -8.62
N LEU A 68 8.91 25.46 -8.43
CA LEU A 68 8.18 25.64 -7.17
C LEU A 68 7.13 24.54 -6.99
N LEU A 69 6.39 24.22 -8.05
CA LEU A 69 5.37 23.17 -8.02
C LEU A 69 5.98 21.79 -7.73
N ILE A 70 7.03 21.40 -8.46
CA ILE A 70 7.73 20.12 -8.30
C ILE A 70 8.27 19.98 -6.87
N ARG A 71 8.95 21.00 -6.33
CA ARG A 71 9.42 20.97 -4.93
C ARG A 71 8.28 20.83 -3.93
N LYS A 72 7.18 21.57 -4.13
CA LYS A 72 5.99 21.46 -3.28
C LYS A 72 5.43 20.05 -3.32
N LYS A 73 5.30 19.47 -4.51
CA LYS A 73 4.76 18.12 -4.70
C LYS A 73 5.67 17.03 -4.15
N ILE A 74 7.00 17.17 -4.27
CA ILE A 74 7.96 16.27 -3.60
C ILE A 74 7.78 16.31 -2.08
N LYS A 75 7.61 17.51 -1.50
CA LYS A 75 7.37 17.67 -0.07
C LYS A 75 6.04 17.03 0.35
N ASP A 76 4.96 17.28 -0.38
CA ASP A 76 3.64 16.71 -0.11
C ASP A 76 3.64 15.18 -0.25
N MET A 77 4.38 14.66 -1.22
CA MET A 77 4.54 13.23 -1.46
C MET A 77 5.22 12.53 -0.28
N ARG A 78 6.29 13.11 0.29
CA ARG A 78 6.91 12.58 1.52
C ARG A 78 5.90 12.48 2.67
N VAL A 79 5.11 13.53 2.88
CA VAL A 79 4.06 13.55 3.92
C VAL A 79 2.97 12.53 3.65
N THR A 80 2.58 12.36 2.39
CA THR A 80 1.51 11.43 1.98
C THR A 80 1.92 9.98 2.19
N VAL A 81 3.17 9.63 1.88
CA VAL A 81 3.73 8.29 2.12
C VAL A 81 3.69 7.95 3.61
N GLU A 82 4.08 8.87 4.48
CA GLU A 82 4.02 8.65 5.93
C GLU A 82 2.60 8.47 6.45
N LYS A 83 1.64 9.26 5.93
CA LYS A 83 0.23 9.15 6.28
C LYS A 83 -0.36 7.81 5.84
N LEU A 84 -0.12 7.40 4.60
CA LEU A 84 -0.57 6.11 4.07
C LEU A 84 0.02 4.94 4.86
N ARG A 85 1.30 5.01 5.25
CA ARG A 85 1.95 3.98 6.08
C ARG A 85 1.26 3.83 7.45
N LYS A 86 0.92 4.95 8.10
CA LYS A 86 0.19 4.94 9.38
C LYS A 86 -1.24 4.41 9.24
N ALA A 87 -1.93 4.77 8.15
CA ALA A 87 -3.28 4.28 7.87
C ALA A 87 -3.30 2.77 7.61
N ASN A 88 -2.38 2.27 6.78
CA ASN A 88 -2.24 0.83 6.50
C ASN A 88 -1.97 0.03 7.78
N GLY A 89 -1.08 0.52 8.65
CA GLY A 89 -0.79 -0.15 9.92
C GLY A 89 -2.01 -0.30 10.84
N LYS A 90 -2.93 0.67 10.82
CA LYS A 90 -4.18 0.59 11.59
C LYS A 90 -5.16 -0.40 10.96
N MET A 91 -5.29 -0.39 9.64
CA MET A 91 -6.20 -1.28 8.90
C MET A 91 -5.79 -2.75 9.07
N GLU A 92 -4.49 -3.07 8.96
CA GLU A 92 -3.99 -4.44 9.16
C GLU A 92 -4.25 -4.94 10.59
N LYS A 93 -4.01 -4.09 11.60
CA LYS A 93 -4.29 -4.44 13.00
C LYS A 93 -5.77 -4.69 13.25
N GLN A 94 -6.65 -3.95 12.60
CA GLN A 94 -8.10 -4.18 12.68
C GLN A 94 -8.50 -5.50 12.01
N LYS A 95 -7.95 -5.79 10.83
CA LYS A 95 -8.20 -7.04 10.09
C LYS A 95 -7.70 -8.27 10.85
N GLU A 96 -6.55 -8.17 11.52
CA GLU A 96 -6.03 -9.24 12.39
C GLU A 96 -6.93 -9.49 13.60
N ARG A 97 -7.43 -8.43 14.25
CA ARG A 97 -8.36 -8.56 15.39
C ARG A 97 -9.65 -9.27 15.01
N LEU A 98 -10.24 -8.93 13.87
CA LEU A 98 -11.46 -9.58 13.36
C LEU A 98 -11.20 -11.07 13.10
N ARG A 99 -10.12 -11.41 12.39
CA ARG A 99 -9.73 -12.80 12.12
C ARG A 99 -9.54 -13.62 13.41
N LYS A 100 -8.94 -13.01 14.45
CA LYS A 100 -8.76 -13.67 15.75
C LYS A 100 -10.08 -13.92 16.48
N MET A 101 -11.01 -12.95 16.43
CA MET A 101 -12.34 -13.10 17.03
C MET A 101 -13.16 -14.18 16.32
N GLU A 102 -13.15 -14.21 14.99
CA GLU A 102 -13.82 -15.26 14.21
C GLU A 102 -13.27 -16.64 14.52
N HIS A 103 -11.93 -16.78 14.60
CA HIS A 103 -11.29 -18.04 14.94
C HIS A 103 -11.65 -18.51 16.36
N ASP A 104 -11.59 -17.64 17.36
CA ASP A 104 -11.97 -17.98 18.75
C ASP A 104 -13.45 -18.37 18.85
N GLN A 105 -14.34 -17.66 18.14
CA GLN A 105 -15.76 -17.99 18.09
C GLN A 105 -16.00 -19.35 17.43
N GLN A 106 -15.32 -19.65 16.33
CA GLN A 106 -15.45 -20.91 15.61
C GLN A 106 -14.95 -22.09 16.46
N VAL A 107 -13.80 -21.95 17.12
CA VAL A 107 -13.26 -22.95 18.05
C VAL A 107 -14.21 -23.20 19.23
N ARG A 108 -14.77 -22.13 19.82
CA ARG A 108 -15.77 -22.26 20.90
C ARG A 108 -17.05 -22.94 20.44
N ARG A 109 -17.47 -22.70 19.20
CA ARG A 109 -18.66 -23.34 18.62
C ARG A 109 -18.41 -24.83 18.39
N SER A 110 -17.29 -25.20 17.77
CA SER A 110 -16.93 -26.60 17.54
C SER A 110 -16.84 -27.38 18.86
N ARG A 111 -16.20 -26.82 19.90
CA ARG A 111 -16.17 -27.46 21.23
C ARG A 111 -17.54 -27.69 21.86
N ARG A 112 -18.54 -26.84 21.57
CA ARG A 112 -19.92 -27.03 22.08
C ARG A 112 -20.70 -28.07 21.27
N GLU A 113 -20.37 -28.23 20.00
CA GLU A 113 -20.95 -29.26 19.14
C GLU A 113 -20.38 -30.65 19.50
N ASP A 114 -19.10 -30.73 19.89
CA ASP A 114 -18.47 -31.97 20.38
C ASP A 114 -18.98 -32.43 21.77
N ASP A 115 -19.38 -31.49 22.65
CA ASP A 115 -19.86 -31.76 24.02
C ASP A 115 -21.38 -32.02 24.09
N MET A 116 -22.10 -31.95 22.96
CA MET A 116 -23.54 -32.25 22.88
C MET A 116 -23.74 -33.77 22.85
N PRO A 117 -24.25 -34.41 23.92
CA PRO A 117 -24.64 -35.81 23.82
C PRO A 117 -25.83 -35.87 22.86
N THR A 118 -25.62 -36.49 21.69
CA THR A 118 -26.73 -36.91 20.84
C THR A 118 -27.43 -38.03 21.59
N ASP A 119 -28.37 -37.65 22.46
CA ASP A 119 -29.18 -38.62 23.20
C ASP A 119 -29.90 -39.51 22.19
N GLY A 120 -29.75 -40.80 22.43
CA GLY A 120 -30.03 -41.89 21.52
C GLY A 120 -31.47 -41.89 21.04
N ALA A 121 -31.61 -42.14 19.74
CA ALA A 121 -32.62 -42.99 19.15
C ALA A 121 -33.92 -43.17 19.98
N ARG A 122 -34.91 -42.31 19.74
CA ARG A 122 -36.31 -42.71 19.92
C ARG A 122 -36.64 -43.69 18.80
N SER A 123 -36.34 -44.96 19.05
CA SER A 123 -36.69 -46.09 18.20
C SER A 123 -38.20 -46.26 18.06
N THR A 124 -38.59 -46.45 16.80
CA THR A 124 -39.72 -47.23 16.25
C THR A 124 -41.15 -46.84 16.62
N PRO A 125 -41.98 -46.44 15.62
CA PRO A 125 -43.42 -46.65 15.68
C PRO A 125 -43.77 -48.09 15.27
N GLU A 126 -45.00 -48.47 15.60
CA GLU A 126 -45.82 -49.62 15.13
C GLU A 126 -45.97 -50.86 16.05
N PRO A 127 -47.11 -51.58 15.92
CA PRO A 127 -48.23 -51.39 14.96
C PRO A 127 -49.52 -50.80 15.55
#